data_AF-A0A3R9JH49-F1
#
_entry.id   AF-A0A3R9JH49-F1
#
_cell.length_a   1.000
_cell.length_b   1.000
_cell.length_c   1.000
_cell.angle_alpha   90.00
_cell.angle_beta   90.00
_cell.angle_gamma   90.00
#
_symmetry.space_group_name_H-M   'P 1'
#
loop_
_entity.id
_entity.type
_entity.pdbx_description
1 polymer ?
#
loop_
_entity_poly.entity_id
_entity_poly.type
_entity_poly.pdbx_seq_one_letter_code
_entity_poly.pdbx_strand_id
1 'polypeptide(L)'
;MYGTIQLSEVLFNAHISSLTKAQASLAGVSKPNFNTTSESKVIDLYQEQFNELYQLMTSYTSLLGTDIALMSATGKELTRTDTVLGQTLFSGLQ
;
A
#
# COMPACT_ATOMS: atom_id res chain seq x y z
N MET A 1 -32.41 -2.62 -16.05
CA MET A 1 -31.01 -2.77 -15.60
C MET A 1 -30.54 -1.37 -15.22
N TYR A 2 -30.84 -0.92 -13.99
CA TYR A 2 -30.62 0.48 -13.57
C TYR A 2 -29.56 0.53 -12.47
N GLY A 3 -28.38 1.05 -12.80
CA GLY A 3 -27.74 2.13 -12.05
C GLY A 3 -27.06 1.90 -10.70
N THR A 4 -26.61 0.71 -10.33
CA THR A 4 -25.58 0.56 -9.28
C THR A 4 -24.21 0.50 -9.96
N ILE A 5 -23.22 1.25 -9.48
CA ILE A 5 -21.83 0.98 -9.85
C ILE A 5 -21.54 -0.34 -9.15
N GLN A 6 -21.67 -1.48 -9.84
CA GLN A 6 -21.33 -2.78 -9.26
C GLN A 6 -19.82 -2.82 -9.01
N LEU A 7 -19.39 -2.18 -7.93
CA LEU A 7 -18.04 -2.20 -7.42
C LEU A 7 -17.78 -3.64 -7.02
N SER A 8 -16.93 -4.31 -7.79
CA SER A 8 -16.55 -5.68 -7.49
C SER A 8 -15.67 -5.67 -6.25
N GLU A 9 -16.29 -5.94 -5.10
CA GLU A 9 -15.60 -6.05 -3.82
C GLU A 9 -14.48 -7.10 -3.88
N VAL A 10 -14.69 -8.18 -4.64
CA VAL A 10 -13.70 -9.24 -4.87
C VAL A 10 -12.47 -8.70 -5.60
N LEU A 11 -12.65 -7.98 -6.72
CA LEU A 11 -11.53 -7.41 -7.47
C LEU A 11 -10.81 -6.32 -6.66
N PHE A 12 -11.57 -5.48 -5.94
CA PHE A 12 -11.01 -4.45 -5.07
C PHE A 12 -10.15 -5.05 -3.95
N ASN A 13 -10.67 -6.04 -3.23
CA ASN A 13 -9.95 -6.71 -2.15
C ASN A 13 -8.71 -7.46 -2.67
N ALA A 14 -8.81 -8.08 -3.85
CA ALA A 14 -7.66 -8.72 -4.51
C ALA A 14 -6.56 -7.69 -4.83
N HIS A 15 -6.93 -6.51 -5.32
CA HIS A 15 -5.99 -5.42 -5.61
C HIS A 15 -5.32 -4.89 -4.34
N ILE A 16 -6.09 -4.60 -3.28
CA ILE A 16 -5.54 -4.19 -1.98
C ILE A 16 -4.58 -5.25 -1.44
N SER A 17 -4.94 -6.54 -1.52
CA SER A 17 -4.05 -7.63 -1.10
C SER A 17 -2.74 -7.66 -1.89
N SER A 18 -2.78 -7.44 -3.20
CA SER A 18 -1.58 -7.35 -4.04
C SER A 18 -0.69 -6.17 -3.63
N LEU A 19 -1.27 -5.01 -3.37
CA LEU A 19 -0.53 -3.82 -2.91
C LEU A 19 0.11 -4.06 -1.54
N THR A 20 -0.61 -4.68 -0.60
CA THR A 20 -0.05 -5.04 0.71
C THR A 20 1.13 -6.00 0.58
N LYS A 21 1.07 -6.99 -0.32
CA LYS A 21 2.19 -7.91 -0.57
C LYS A 21 3.41 -7.20 -1.16
N ALA A 22 3.19 -6.27 -2.10
CA ALA A 22 4.27 -5.47 -2.67
C ALA A 22 4.93 -4.58 -1.60
N GLN A 23 4.14 -3.93 -0.75
CA GLN A 23 4.63 -3.13 0.38
C GLN A 23 5.43 -3.99 1.38
N ALA A 24 4.95 -5.19 1.71
CA ALA A 24 5.68 -6.11 2.60
C ALA A 24 7.01 -6.56 2.00
N SER A 25 7.08 -6.73 0.68
CA SER A 25 8.34 -7.08 -0.02
C SER A 25 9.38 -5.95 0.08
N LEU A 26 8.93 -4.70 0.07
CA LEU A 26 9.78 -3.51 0.29
C LEU A 26 10.22 -3.39 1.76
N ALA A 27 9.33 -3.69 2.70
CA ALA A 27 9.63 -3.71 4.13
C ALA A 27 10.67 -4.77 4.52
N GLY A 28 10.80 -5.83 3.73
CA GLY A 28 11.76 -6.92 3.95
C GLY A 28 13.21 -6.55 3.69
N VAL A 29 13.51 -5.36 3.18
CA VAL A 29 14.89 -4.89 2.98
C VAL A 29 15.52 -4.63 4.35
N SER A 30 16.55 -5.41 4.70
CA SER A 30 17.28 -5.27 5.96
C SER A 30 18.29 -4.13 5.92
N LYS A 31 18.56 -3.54 7.08
CA LYS A 31 19.64 -2.55 7.23
C LYS A 31 20.97 -3.13 6.71
N PRO A 32 21.70 -2.42 5.85
CA PRO A 32 23.02 -2.84 5.41
C PRO A 32 23.96 -3.04 6.61
N ASN A 33 24.72 -4.13 6.60
CA ASN A 33 25.82 -4.35 7.54
C ASN A 33 27.13 -4.36 6.77
N PHE A 34 28.04 -3.46 7.14
CA PHE A 34 29.33 -3.32 6.47
C PHE A 34 30.43 -3.80 7.41
N ASN A 35 31.19 -4.79 6.97
CA ASN A 35 32.36 -5.27 7.70
C ASN A 35 33.59 -4.93 6.85
N THR A 36 34.15 -3.74 7.06
CA THR A 36 35.32 -3.25 6.34
C THR A 36 36.45 -2.94 7.33
N THR A 37 37.65 -3.37 6.98
CA THR A 37 38.90 -3.04 7.71
C THR A 37 39.73 -1.98 6.98
N SER A 38 39.15 -1.32 5.96
CA SER A 38 39.84 -0.39 5.07
C SER A 38 39.55 1.07 5.46
N GLU A 39 40.59 1.89 5.59
CA GLU A 39 40.52 3.36 5.81
C GLU A 39 40.28 4.14 4.50
N SER A 40 39.37 3.66 3.65
CA SER A 40 39.06 4.29 2.37
C SER A 40 37.86 5.24 2.49
N LYS A 41 38.09 6.53 2.25
CA LYS A 41 37.02 7.55 2.18
C LYS A 41 35.92 7.21 1.17
N VAL A 42 36.25 6.48 0.11
CA VAL A 42 35.27 6.05 -0.90
C VAL A 42 34.34 4.98 -0.32
N ILE A 43 34.90 4.06 0.48
CA ILE A 43 34.12 3.02 1.14
C ILE A 43 33.20 3.66 2.20
N ASP A 44 33.67 4.67 2.92
CA ASP A 44 32.83 5.41 3.89
C ASP A 44 31.64 6.09 3.19
N LEU A 45 31.88 6.76 2.05
CA LEU A 45 30.82 7.40 1.27
C LEU A 45 29.77 6.39 0.77
N TYR A 46 30.19 5.21 0.30
CA TYR A 46 29.25 4.17 -0.11
C TYR A 46 28.40 3.67 1.06
N GLN A 47 28.99 3.49 2.24
CA GLN A 47 28.23 3.09 3.44
C GLN A 47 27.17 4.12 3.82
N GLU A 48 27.53 5.41 3.77
CA GLU A 48 26.60 6.52 4.02
C GLU A 48 25.43 6.50 3.01
N GLN A 49 25.73 6.41 1.71
CA GLN A 49 24.71 6.36 0.66
C GLN A 49 23.75 5.17 0.81
N PHE A 50 24.26 3.99 1.16
CA PHE A 50 23.42 2.83 1.41
C PHE A 50 22.55 2.99 2.66
N ASN A 51 23.07 3.65 3.71
CA ASN A 51 22.29 3.96 4.90
C ASN A 51 21.17 4.97 4.58
N GLU A 52 21.45 6.00 3.79
CA GLU A 52 20.46 6.97 3.32
C GLU A 52 19.38 6.28 2.47
N LEU A 53 19.78 5.42 1.54
CA LEU A 53 18.85 4.64 0.71
C LEU A 53 17.96 3.73 1.57
N TYR A 54 18.53 3.08 2.58
CA TYR A 54 17.77 2.26 3.52
C TYR A 54 16.73 3.09 4.30
N GLN A 55 17.11 4.27 4.78
CA GLN A 55 16.18 5.19 5.45
C GLN A 55 15.06 5.64 4.50
N LEU A 56 15.40 6.02 3.27
CA LEU A 56 14.43 6.42 2.25
C LEU A 56 13.42 5.29 1.96
N MET A 57 13.92 4.05 1.79
CA MET A 57 13.08 2.87 1.56
C MET A 57 12.16 2.58 2.76
N THR A 58 12.67 2.77 3.98
CA THR A 58 11.87 2.61 5.21
C THR A 58 10.74 3.63 5.27
N SER A 59 11.04 4.91 5.01
CA SER A 59 10.04 5.98 4.97
C SER A 59 9.00 5.75 3.89
N TYR A 60 9.43 5.36 2.68
CA TYR A 60 8.52 5.08 1.58
C TYR A 60 7.60 3.88 1.87
N THR A 61 8.14 2.82 2.47
CA THR A 61 7.36 1.64 2.88
C THR A 61 6.27 1.99 3.91
N SER A 62 6.57 2.92 4.83
CA SER A 62 5.61 3.43 5.81
C SER A 62 4.50 4.26 5.15
N LEU A 63 4.88 5.15 4.22
CA LEU A 63 3.95 5.95 3.43
C LEU A 63 3.00 5.06 2.62
N LEU A 64 3.54 4.08 1.88
CA LEU A 64 2.73 3.11 1.13
C LEU A 64 1.75 2.34 2.03
N GLY A 65 2.19 1.94 3.23
CA GLY A 65 1.31 1.28 4.19
C GLY A 65 0.12 2.15 4.58
N THR A 66 0.36 3.45 4.79
CA THR A 66 -0.67 4.44 5.11
C THR A 66 -1.65 4.63 3.94
N ASP A 67 -1.13 4.79 2.72
CA ASP A 67 -1.94 4.99 1.52
C ASP A 67 -2.81 3.75 1.23
N ILE A 68 -2.26 2.54 1.34
CA ILE A 68 -3.01 1.29 1.15
C ILE A 68 -4.15 1.18 2.18
N ALA A 69 -3.89 1.55 3.44
CA ALA A 69 -4.92 1.55 4.48
C ALA A 69 -6.05 2.55 4.18
N LEU A 70 -5.70 3.76 3.72
CA LEU A 70 -6.66 4.78 3.32
C LEU A 70 -7.49 4.35 2.11
N MET A 71 -6.84 3.77 1.09
CA MET A 71 -7.52 3.21 -0.09
C MET A 71 -8.51 2.11 0.33
N SER A 72 -8.09 1.19 1.19
CA SER A 72 -8.94 0.12 1.72
C SER A 72 -10.17 0.67 2.45
N ALA A 73 -9.99 1.66 3.33
CA ALA A 73 -11.10 2.29 4.05
C ALA A 73 -12.07 3.01 3.10
N THR A 74 -11.53 3.77 2.14
CA THR A 74 -12.33 4.51 1.15
C THR A 74 -13.15 3.55 0.28
N GLY A 75 -12.55 2.47 -0.21
CA GLY A 75 -13.25 1.49 -1.04
C GLY A 75 -14.37 0.76 -0.29
N LYS A 76 -14.21 0.49 1.00
CA LYS A 76 -15.29 -0.05 1.86
C LYS A 76 -16.46 0.92 1.97
N GLU A 77 -16.18 2.21 2.20
CA GLU A 77 -17.22 3.23 2.27
C GLU A 77 -17.95 3.43 0.92
N LEU A 78 -17.23 3.35 -0.20
CA LEU A 78 -17.84 3.39 -1.53
C LEU A 78 -18.76 2.18 -1.77
N THR A 79 -18.32 0.97 -1.42
CA THR A 79 -19.12 -0.26 -1.54
C THR A 79 -20.38 -0.20 -0.67
N ARG A 80 -20.24 0.31 0.57
CA ARG A 80 -21.37 0.54 1.48
C ARG A 80 -22.35 1.55 0.90
N THR A 81 -21.84 2.65 0.33
CA THR A 81 -22.67 3.70 -0.25
C THR A 81 -23.43 3.20 -1.48
N ASP A 82 -22.79 2.44 -2.37
CA ASP A 82 -23.46 1.83 -3.53
C ASP A 82 -24.56 0.84 -3.09
N THR A 83 -24.29 0.04 -2.06
CA THR A 83 -25.29 -0.89 -1.50
C THR A 83 -26.51 -0.14 -0.94
N VAL A 84 -26.28 0.91 -0.14
CA VAL A 84 -27.37 1.72 0.42
C VAL A 84 -28.17 2.40 -0.69
N LEU A 85 -27.51 2.98 -1.68
CA LEU A 85 -28.18 3.60 -2.82
C LEU A 85 -29.03 2.59 -3.60
N GLY A 86 -28.50 1.39 -3.85
CA GLY A 86 -29.25 0.31 -4.49
C GLY A 86 -30.48 -0.08 -3.67
N GLN A 87 -30.35 -0.24 -2.36
CA GLN A 87 -31.49 -0.55 -1.49
C GLN A 87 -32.53 0.58 -1.50
N THR A 88 -32.12 1.84 -1.34
CA THR A 88 -33.02 2.99 -1.28
C THR A 88 -33.78 3.17 -2.59
N LEU A 89 -33.10 3.11 -3.74
CA LEU A 89 -33.69 3.38 -5.05
C LEU A 89 -34.62 2.26 -5.56
N PHE A 90 -34.40 1.00 -5.13
CA PHE A 90 -35.17 -0.16 -5.59
C PHE A 90 -36.09 -0.76 -4.51
N SER A 91 -36.17 -0.15 -3.32
CA SER A 91 -37.06 -0.59 -2.22
C SER A 91 -38.56 -0.61 -2.55
N GLY A 92 -39.01 0.11 -3.58
CA GLY A 92 -40.41 0.16 -4.03
C GLY A 92 -40.77 -0.74 -5.21
N LEU A 93 -39.85 -1.60 -5.67
CA LEU A 93 -40.04 -2.53 -6.81
C LEU A 93 -40.20 -4.00 -6.38
N GLN A 94 -40.42 -4.26 -5.08
CA GLN A 94 -40.76 -5.57 -4.54
C GLN A 94 -42.28 -5.80 -4.52
#